data_AF-A0A7U9SR09-F1
#
_entry.id   AF-A0A7U9SR09-F1
#
_cell.length_a   1.000
_cell.length_b   1.000
_cell.length_c   1.000
_cell.angle_alpha   90.00
_cell.angle_beta   90.00
_cell.angle_gamma   90.00
#
_symmetry.space_group_name_H-M   'P 1'
#
loop_
_entity.id
_entity.type
_entity.pdbx_description
1 polymer ?
#
loop_
_entity_poly.entity_id
_entity_poly.type
_entity_poly.pdbx_seq_one_letter_code
_entity_poly.pdbx_strand_id
1 'polypeptide(L)'
;MDNMDCANNESKPYEFRKLNSTDLFPMVRIISKIGIDELTEVFEGGFIKKLLTTKENTQEDREGEKDEDYLLVGAGIALKAANKVLEHIPSCESEIYTLLANVSGMKVEAVKALPLDIFMEMIIDFATKEEFASFFRAASRYIKRLAN
;
A
#
# COMPACT_ATOMS: atom_id res chain seq x y z
N MET A 1 -41.46 8.12 -11.30
CA MET A 1 -40.46 9.19 -11.17
C MET A 1 -39.19 8.47 -10.81
N ASP A 2 -38.45 8.10 -11.84
CA ASP A 2 -37.26 7.28 -11.71
C ASP A 2 -36.10 8.09 -11.15
N ASN A 3 -35.35 7.43 -10.27
CA ASN A 3 -34.18 7.94 -9.57
C ASN A 3 -33.13 8.48 -10.53
N MET A 4 -32.56 9.64 -10.21
CA MET A 4 -31.35 10.14 -10.84
C MET A 4 -30.29 10.32 -9.76
N ASP A 5 -29.51 9.25 -9.59
CA ASP A 5 -28.31 9.20 -8.77
C ASP A 5 -27.19 9.89 -9.57
N CYS A 6 -26.94 11.18 -9.30
CA CYS A 6 -25.83 11.93 -9.90
C CYS A 6 -24.56 11.70 -9.08
N ALA A 7 -24.07 10.46 -9.04
CA ALA A 7 -22.66 10.22 -8.73
C ALA A 7 -21.88 10.53 -10.00
N ASN A 8 -21.25 11.70 -10.07
CA ASN A 8 -20.27 12.03 -11.11
C ASN A 8 -19.16 10.97 -11.08
N ASN A 9 -19.23 10.01 -11.98
CA ASN A 9 -18.14 9.06 -12.24
C ASN A 9 -17.19 9.73 -13.24
N GLU A 10 -16.46 10.76 -12.79
CA GLU A 10 -15.32 11.27 -13.56
C GLU A 10 -14.30 10.14 -13.64
N SER A 11 -14.06 9.60 -14.83
CA SER A 11 -13.08 8.52 -14.98
C SER A 11 -11.71 9.03 -14.55
N LYS A 12 -11.10 8.40 -13.54
CA LYS A 12 -9.77 8.75 -13.06
C LYS A 12 -8.79 8.79 -14.23
N PRO A 13 -7.85 9.75 -14.30
CA PRO A 13 -6.93 9.89 -15.44
C PRO A 13 -5.80 8.84 -15.43
N TYR A 14 -5.91 7.82 -14.58
CA TYR A 14 -4.92 6.77 -14.40
C TYR A 14 -5.60 5.42 -14.16
N GLU A 15 -4.90 4.37 -14.56
CA GLU A 15 -5.17 2.99 -14.17
C GLU A 15 -3.85 2.38 -13.70
N PHE A 16 -3.90 1.37 -12.83
CA PHE A 16 -2.69 0.71 -12.36
C PHE A 16 -2.46 -0.63 -13.02
N ARG A 17 -1.27 -0.83 -13.60
CA ARG A 17 -0.80 -2.17 -13.92
C ARG A 17 -0.51 -2.98 -12.64
N LYS A 18 -0.34 -4.28 -12.83
CA LYS A 18 0.19 -5.19 -11.82
C LYS A 18 1.60 -4.77 -11.41
N LEU A 19 1.88 -4.80 -10.11
CA LEU A 19 3.22 -4.62 -9.56
C LEU A 19 4.17 -5.68 -10.12
N ASN A 20 5.39 -5.27 -10.44
CA ASN A 20 6.45 -6.15 -10.90
C ASN A 20 7.79 -5.78 -10.25
N SER A 21 8.87 -6.43 -10.67
CA SER A 21 10.20 -6.25 -10.07
C SER A 21 10.77 -4.83 -10.19
N THR A 22 10.34 -4.02 -11.18
CA THR A 22 10.83 -2.64 -11.33
C THR A 22 10.31 -1.71 -10.25
N ASP A 23 9.18 -2.06 -9.62
CA ASP A 23 8.55 -1.26 -8.57
C ASP A 23 9.21 -1.49 -7.20
N LEU A 24 9.95 -2.60 -7.05
CA LEU A 24 10.66 -2.93 -5.81
C LEU A 24 11.64 -1.83 -5.39
N PHE A 25 12.40 -1.28 -6.34
CA PHE A 25 13.46 -0.31 -6.05
C PHE A 25 12.94 1.00 -5.44
N PRO A 26 11.95 1.70 -6.04
CA PRO A 26 11.39 2.90 -5.41
C PRO A 26 10.69 2.57 -4.08
N MET A 27 9.99 1.43 -3.97
CA MET A 27 9.39 1.00 -2.70
C MET A 27 10.43 0.81 -1.59
N VAL A 28 11.55 0.14 -1.87
CA VAL A 28 12.64 -0.06 -0.90
C VAL A 28 13.34 1.25 -0.55
N ARG A 29 13.50 2.18 -1.51
CA ARG A 29 14.08 3.50 -1.24
C ARG A 29 13.18 4.35 -0.32
N ILE A 30 11.86 4.33 -0.53
CA ILE A 30 10.88 4.97 0.37
C ILE A 30 11.05 4.39 1.78
N ILE A 31 11.04 3.06 1.90
CA ILE A 31 11.28 2.36 3.16
C ILE A 31 12.60 2.78 3.82
N SER A 32 13.68 2.88 3.04
CA SER A 32 15.01 3.23 3.56
C SER A 32 15.08 4.69 4.04
N LYS A 33 14.29 5.58 3.42
CA LYS A 33 14.23 7.00 3.76
C LYS A 33 13.36 7.29 4.98
N ILE A 34 12.30 6.51 5.18
CA ILE A 34 11.50 6.49 6.40
C ILE A 34 12.34 5.92 7.55
N GLY A 35 12.98 4.77 7.31
CA GLY A 35 13.80 4.08 8.29
C GLY A 35 13.15 2.77 8.74
N ILE A 36 13.99 1.76 9.00
CA ILE A 36 13.52 0.42 9.37
C ILE A 36 12.88 0.42 10.76
N ASP A 37 13.34 1.26 11.68
CA ASP A 37 12.80 1.34 13.04
C ASP A 37 11.34 1.83 13.03
N GLU A 38 11.05 2.87 12.25
CA GLU A 38 9.70 3.41 12.11
C GLU A 38 8.75 2.44 11.40
N LEU A 39 9.26 1.68 10.43
CA LEU A 39 8.49 0.59 9.83
C LEU A 39 8.29 -0.56 10.81
N THR A 40 9.28 -0.85 11.64
CA THR A 40 9.19 -1.88 12.68
C THR A 40 8.07 -1.52 13.67
N GLU A 41 7.86 -0.25 14.01
CA GLU A 41 6.68 0.18 14.78
C GLU A 41 5.35 -0.05 14.05
N VAL A 42 5.31 0.19 12.73
CA VAL A 42 4.16 -0.18 11.88
C VAL A 42 3.95 -1.70 11.90
N PHE A 43 5.03 -2.48 11.97
CA PHE A 43 5.00 -3.93 11.99
C PHE A 43 4.76 -4.57 13.37
N GLU A 44 5.11 -3.89 14.47
CA GLU A 44 5.08 -4.39 15.85
C GLU A 44 3.80 -4.02 16.59
N GLY A 45 3.08 -2.99 16.13
CA GLY A 45 1.76 -2.68 16.65
C GLY A 45 0.93 -3.97 16.65
N GLY A 46 0.48 -4.44 17.83
CA GLY A 46 0.07 -5.82 18.16
C GLY A 46 -0.96 -6.53 17.25
N PHE A 47 -1.39 -5.87 16.19
CA PHE A 47 -2.17 -6.37 15.07
C PHE A 47 -1.41 -7.39 14.20
N ILE A 48 -0.15 -7.19 13.79
CA ILE A 48 0.56 -8.21 12.99
C ILE A 48 0.82 -9.50 13.76
N LYS A 49 1.10 -9.36 15.06
CA LYS A 49 1.15 -10.49 16.00
C LYS A 49 -0.18 -11.26 15.98
N LYS A 50 -1.33 -10.58 15.97
CA LYS A 50 -2.66 -11.21 15.79
C LYS A 50 -2.79 -11.99 14.48
N LEU A 51 -2.36 -11.47 13.32
CA LEU A 51 -2.43 -12.24 12.06
C LEU A 51 -1.55 -13.48 12.03
N LEU A 52 -0.38 -13.39 12.65
CA LEU A 52 0.56 -14.48 12.68
C LEU A 52 0.02 -15.60 13.59
N THR A 53 -0.55 -15.23 14.74
CA THR A 53 -1.23 -16.19 15.63
C THR A 53 -2.50 -16.78 15.00
N THR A 54 -3.19 -16.04 14.12
CA THR A 54 -4.33 -16.58 13.37
C THR A 54 -3.90 -17.60 12.31
N LYS A 55 -2.68 -17.51 11.77
CA LYS A 55 -2.15 -18.48 10.78
C LYS A 55 -1.58 -19.75 11.38
N GLU A 56 -0.94 -19.66 12.55
CA GLU A 56 -0.44 -20.85 13.23
C GLU A 56 -1.58 -21.78 13.68
N ASN A 57 -2.80 -21.24 13.85
CA ASN A 57 -4.01 -21.99 14.22
C ASN A 57 -4.94 -22.31 13.03
N THR A 58 -4.52 -22.14 11.77
CA THR A 58 -5.36 -22.61 10.65
C THR A 58 -4.53 -23.24 9.55
N GLN A 59 -4.11 -24.48 9.78
CA GLN A 59 -4.30 -25.50 8.75
C GLN A 59 -5.81 -25.77 8.67
N GLU A 60 -6.32 -26.02 7.46
CA GLU A 60 -7.73 -26.23 7.08
C GLU A 60 -8.47 -24.98 6.57
N ASP A 61 -8.44 -24.87 5.24
CA ASP A 61 -9.52 -24.48 4.33
C ASP A 61 -10.82 -24.00 5.00
N ARG A 62 -11.04 -22.69 4.96
CA ARG A 62 -12.39 -22.10 4.91
C ARG A 62 -12.36 -20.86 4.04
N GLU A 63 -12.76 -21.04 2.78
CA GLU A 63 -13.25 -19.97 1.92
C GLU A 63 -14.52 -19.38 2.56
N GLY A 64 -14.58 -18.04 2.68
CA GLY A 64 -15.87 -17.34 2.87
C GLY A 64 -15.93 -16.23 3.92
N GLU A 65 -15.25 -16.34 5.07
CA GLU A 65 -15.42 -15.36 6.18
C GLU A 65 -14.11 -14.67 6.62
N LYS A 66 -12.96 -15.05 6.07
CA LYS A 66 -11.64 -14.53 6.50
C LYS A 66 -11.17 -13.30 5.72
N ASP A 67 -11.78 -12.99 4.58
CA ASP A 67 -11.29 -11.89 3.74
C ASP A 67 -11.50 -10.53 4.37
N GLU A 68 -12.61 -10.29 5.07
CA GLU A 68 -12.88 -8.99 5.70
C GLU A 68 -11.88 -8.68 6.83
N ASP A 69 -11.59 -9.63 7.71
CA ASP A 69 -10.59 -9.46 8.77
C ASP A 69 -9.18 -9.27 8.20
N TYR A 70 -8.82 -9.99 7.14
CA TYR A 70 -7.53 -9.84 6.47
C TYR A 70 -7.43 -8.54 5.66
N LEU A 71 -8.51 -8.09 5.03
CA LEU A 71 -8.61 -6.78 4.36
C LEU A 71 -8.52 -5.65 5.38
N LEU A 72 -9.28 -5.70 6.47
CA LEU A 72 -9.30 -4.69 7.53
C LEU A 72 -7.92 -4.56 8.20
N VAL A 73 -7.26 -5.69 8.40
CA VAL A 73 -5.85 -5.71 8.81
C VAL A 73 -4.95 -5.05 7.78
N GLY A 74 -5.06 -5.49 6.52
CA GLY A 74 -4.19 -5.04 5.43
C GLY A 74 -4.32 -3.54 5.25
N ALA A 75 -5.56 -3.04 5.33
CA ALA A 75 -5.92 -1.63 5.34
C ALA A 75 -5.35 -0.90 6.56
N GLY A 76 -5.37 -1.48 7.76
CA GLY A 76 -4.77 -0.86 8.95
C GLY A 76 -3.25 -0.71 8.86
N ILE A 77 -2.56 -1.70 8.29
CA ILE A 77 -1.11 -1.63 8.02
C ILE A 77 -0.83 -0.64 6.89
N ALA A 78 -1.60 -0.69 5.80
CA ALA A 78 -1.49 0.23 4.67
C ALA A 78 -1.73 1.68 5.09
N LEU A 79 -2.71 1.95 5.98
CA LEU A 79 -3.00 3.28 6.50
C LEU A 79 -1.88 3.80 7.40
N LYS A 80 -1.29 2.94 8.25
CA LYS A 80 -0.12 3.31 9.06
C LYS A 80 1.12 3.56 8.20
N ALA A 81 1.37 2.70 7.21
CA ALA A 81 2.44 2.89 6.24
C ALA A 81 2.21 4.16 5.41
N ALA A 82 0.98 4.43 4.99
CA ALA A 82 0.60 5.65 4.30
C ALA A 82 0.83 6.88 5.19
N ASN A 83 0.35 6.89 6.44
CA ASN A 83 0.64 7.99 7.38
C ASN A 83 2.14 8.21 7.57
N LYS A 84 2.93 7.14 7.64
CA LYS A 84 4.38 7.26 7.76
C LYS A 84 5.06 7.79 6.50
N VAL A 85 4.56 7.39 5.32
CA VAL A 85 4.94 7.99 4.05
C VAL A 85 4.54 9.47 4.04
N LEU A 86 3.36 9.85 4.53
CA LEU A 86 2.89 11.24 4.63
C LEU A 86 3.80 12.09 5.54
N GLU A 87 4.19 11.57 6.70
CA GLU A 87 5.12 12.24 7.64
C GLU A 87 6.50 12.50 7.01
N HIS A 88 6.89 11.68 6.03
CA HIS A 88 8.17 11.74 5.34
C HIS A 88 8.05 12.07 3.85
N ILE A 89 6.91 12.62 3.40
CA ILE A 89 6.67 12.97 1.99
C ILE A 89 7.83 13.80 1.41
N PRO A 90 8.35 14.84 2.08
CA PRO A 90 9.41 15.67 1.52
C PRO A 90 10.70 14.90 1.26
N SER A 91 10.99 13.86 2.07
CA SER A 91 12.19 13.05 1.88
C SER A 91 12.00 12.03 0.75
N CYS A 92 10.77 11.56 0.52
CA CYS A 92 10.42 10.49 -0.42
C CYS A 92 9.80 10.97 -1.75
N GLU A 93 9.74 12.28 -1.97
CA GLU A 93 9.01 12.91 -3.09
C GLU A 93 9.34 12.27 -4.45
N SER A 94 10.62 12.16 -4.79
CA SER A 94 11.04 11.64 -6.11
C SER A 94 10.70 10.16 -6.30
N GLU A 95 10.80 9.35 -5.25
CA GLU A 95 10.44 7.93 -5.31
C GLU A 95 8.92 7.73 -5.40
N ILE A 96 8.12 8.54 -4.70
CA ILE A 96 6.65 8.48 -4.78
C ILE A 96 6.21 8.77 -6.21
N TYR A 97 6.68 9.88 -6.82
CA TYR A 97 6.34 10.19 -8.21
C TYR A 97 6.82 9.11 -9.18
N THR A 98 8.02 8.57 -8.98
CA THR A 98 8.55 7.49 -9.83
C THR A 98 7.72 6.22 -9.72
N LEU A 99 7.34 5.82 -8.50
CA LEU A 99 6.53 4.62 -8.26
C LEU A 99 5.15 4.76 -8.89
N LEU A 100 4.47 5.87 -8.63
CA LEU A 100 3.14 6.13 -9.16
C LEU A 100 3.16 6.19 -10.69
N ALA A 101 4.14 6.90 -11.29
CA ALA A 101 4.32 6.95 -12.74
C ALA A 101 4.58 5.57 -13.35
N ASN A 102 5.46 4.77 -12.74
CA ASN A 102 5.77 3.42 -13.22
C ASN A 102 4.56 2.50 -13.21
N VAL A 103 3.74 2.58 -12.16
CA VAL A 103 2.60 1.69 -11.95
C VAL A 103 1.37 2.16 -12.71
N SER A 104 1.25 3.46 -13.00
CA SER A 104 0.19 3.98 -13.86
C SER A 104 0.53 4.03 -15.35
N GLY A 105 1.80 3.82 -15.71
CA GLY A 105 2.29 4.02 -17.09
C GLY A 105 2.36 5.50 -17.51
N MET A 106 2.12 6.42 -16.59
CA MET A 106 2.23 7.87 -16.84
C MET A 106 3.69 8.32 -16.82
N LYS A 107 3.96 9.48 -17.42
CA LYS A 107 5.24 10.18 -17.23
C LYS A 107 5.27 10.81 -15.84
N VAL A 108 6.45 10.87 -15.23
CA VAL A 108 6.65 11.50 -13.91
C VAL A 108 6.13 12.94 -13.88
N GLU A 109 6.36 13.71 -14.95
CA GLU A 109 5.92 15.09 -15.09
C GLU A 109 4.39 15.19 -15.16
N ALA A 110 3.72 14.19 -15.76
CA ALA A 110 2.26 14.15 -15.80
C ALA A 110 1.67 13.86 -14.42
N VAL A 111 2.29 12.99 -13.63
CA VAL A 111 1.87 12.73 -12.24
C VAL A 111 2.06 13.99 -11.37
N LYS A 112 3.18 14.70 -11.53
CA LYS A 112 3.44 15.97 -10.82
C LYS A 112 2.48 17.09 -11.18
N ALA A 113 1.89 17.04 -12.37
CA ALA A 113 0.94 18.03 -12.86
C ALA A 113 -0.52 17.70 -12.47
N LEU A 114 -0.77 16.58 -11.78
CA LEU A 114 -2.11 16.23 -11.33
C LEU A 114 -2.64 17.26 -10.31
N PRO A 115 -3.95 17.57 -10.36
CA PRO A 115 -4.63 18.26 -9.27
C PRO A 115 -4.39 17.53 -7.93
N LEU A 116 -4.29 18.29 -6.84
CA LEU A 116 -3.91 17.75 -5.52
C LEU A 116 -4.88 16.66 -5.03
N ASP A 117 -6.18 16.86 -5.24
CA ASP A 117 -7.23 15.89 -4.93
C ASP A 117 -7.04 14.58 -5.70
N ILE A 118 -6.79 14.67 -7.02
CA ILE A 118 -6.54 13.51 -7.87
C ILE A 118 -5.24 12.80 -7.49
N PHE A 119 -4.19 13.55 -7.14
CA PHE A 119 -2.92 12.99 -6.70
C PHE A 119 -3.06 12.25 -5.35
N MET A 120 -3.81 12.83 -4.40
CA MET A 120 -4.11 12.18 -3.13
C MET A 120 -4.93 10.90 -3.33
N GLU A 121 -5.91 10.94 -4.22
CA GLU A 121 -6.68 9.74 -4.60
C GLU A 121 -5.78 8.65 -5.20
N MET A 122 -4.83 9.03 -6.07
CA MET A 122 -3.87 8.10 -6.68
C MET A 122 -2.99 7.40 -5.64
N ILE A 123 -2.58 8.12 -4.58
CA ILE A 123 -1.83 7.53 -3.46
C ILE A 123 -2.70 6.52 -2.71
N ILE A 124 -3.96 6.86 -2.41
CA ILE A 124 -4.89 6.00 -1.68
C ILE A 124 -5.20 4.73 -2.48
N ASP A 125 -5.54 4.88 -3.76
CA ASP A 125 -5.81 3.75 -4.65
C ASP A 125 -4.58 2.83 -4.76
N PHE A 126 -3.37 3.40 -4.82
CA PHE A 126 -2.14 2.61 -4.87
C PHE A 126 -1.92 1.84 -3.57
N ALA A 127 -2.06 2.50 -2.41
CA ALA A 127 -1.87 1.90 -1.09
C ALA A 127 -2.89 0.80 -0.78
N THR A 128 -4.06 0.85 -1.43
CA THR A 128 -5.15 -0.14 -1.27
C THR A 128 -5.09 -1.29 -2.27
N LYS A 129 -4.12 -1.33 -3.20
CA LYS A 129 -3.88 -2.51 -4.06
C LYS A 129 -3.52 -3.73 -3.21
N GLU A 130 -4.15 -4.87 -3.48
CA GLU A 130 -3.87 -6.16 -2.82
C GLU A 130 -2.37 -6.57 -2.89
N GLU A 131 -1.72 -6.21 -3.99
CA GLU A 131 -0.30 -6.49 -4.25
C GLU A 131 0.62 -5.70 -3.32
N PHE A 132 0.20 -4.50 -2.91
CA PHE A 132 0.92 -3.68 -1.93
C PHE A 132 0.93 -4.38 -0.57
N ALA A 133 -0.23 -4.87 -0.11
CA ALA A 133 -0.31 -5.68 1.12
C ALA A 133 0.54 -6.97 1.03
N SER A 134 0.55 -7.61 -0.14
CA SER A 134 1.37 -8.80 -0.39
C SER A 134 2.88 -8.53 -0.30
N PHE A 135 3.33 -7.36 -0.75
CA PHE A 135 4.72 -6.91 -0.62
C PHE A 135 5.14 -6.77 0.85
N PHE A 136 4.39 -6.04 1.68
CA PHE A 136 4.70 -5.90 3.12
C PHE A 136 4.65 -7.25 3.86
N ARG A 137 3.75 -8.15 3.45
CA ARG A 137 3.71 -9.53 3.96
C ARG A 137 4.95 -10.34 3.56
N ALA A 138 5.52 -10.12 2.38
CA ALA A 138 6.77 -10.76 1.96
C ALA A 138 7.98 -10.16 2.69
N ALA A 139 8.05 -8.84 2.79
CA ALA A 139 9.09 -8.11 3.51
C ALA A 139 9.15 -8.51 5.00
N SER A 140 8.01 -8.61 5.68
CA SER A 140 7.96 -9.05 7.10
C SER A 140 8.49 -10.47 7.31
N ARG A 141 8.34 -11.40 6.34
CA ARG A 141 8.97 -12.73 6.42
C ARG A 141 10.49 -12.65 6.28
N TYR A 142 10.98 -11.75 5.44
CA TYR A 142 12.42 -11.54 5.25
C TYR A 142 13.07 -10.96 6.50
N ILE A 143 12.48 -9.92 7.09
CA ILE A 143 12.99 -9.30 8.33
C ILE A 143 13.09 -10.33 9.46
N LYS A 144 12.06 -11.15 9.66
CA LYS A 144 12.07 -12.23 10.68
C LYS A 144 13.17 -13.27 10.49
N ARG A 145 13.53 -13.57 9.23
CA ARG A 145 14.62 -14.52 8.94
C ARG A 145 15.99 -13.94 9.25
N LEU A 146 16.15 -12.62 9.23
CA LEU A 146 17.41 -11.94 9.58
C LEU A 146 17.54 -11.66 11.08
N ALA A 147 16.42 -11.59 11.81
CA ALA A 147 16.39 -11.37 13.26
C ALA A 147 16.55 -12.67 14.07
N ASN A 148 16.64 -13.84 13.41
CA ASN A 148 16.85 -15.17 14.00
C ASN A 148 18.23 -15.73 13.66
#